data_AF-G0QC48-F1
#
_entry.id   AF-G0QC48-F1
#
_cell.length_a   1.000
_cell.length_b   1.000
_cell.length_c   1.000
_cell.angle_alpha   90.00
_cell.angle_beta   90.00
_cell.angle_gamma   90.00
#
_symmetry.space_group_name_H-M   'P 1'
#
loop_
_entity.id
_entity.type
_entity.pdbx_description
1 polymer ?
#
loop_
_entity_poly.entity_id
_entity_poly.type
_entity_poly.pdbx_seq_one_letter_code
_entity_poly.pdbx_strand_id
1 'polypeptide(L)'
;MGEKTKATLYLEEDLVGRAKESDLNMSKIANNALKQQFGIGRETSKQKNLRELLKDVDEDGRLYSFGFKIAGLELENIRAFDELSLDFQDGLNVIYGPNGTGKSSVIQGIASAVTHNATEADDGLLKHDQDSGSAKVRLEKSVMFRQFDRGNQYDSGENSVLLLDTPFAGYGDEYSREMLDRLKKDFDSQIILTTLDGELTDMADNSIRLRSFTEERLVEVRDRIADTENELSYHKERLADVTSEIDELEEEIENLQASRHELGSLEDEREEVQQSIEKTRASVDETRERLESVEASLEDADSERKIGMLEERRDNLSEQLHRESEQLEEYSRRLEDIESDISELDDESENLQDLRDHLEEKLEKRRELEESIEMLKRKHADLCEEHAEIKEAMEVSK
;
A
#
# COMPACT_ATOMS: atom_id res chain seq x y z
N MET A 1 -66.84 -43.65 -16.97
CA MET A 1 -67.64 -44.88 -17.16
C MET A 1 -67.29 -45.45 -18.52
N GLY A 2 -66.64 -46.62 -18.59
CA GLY A 2 -66.42 -47.30 -19.87
C GLY A 2 -67.69 -47.99 -20.36
N GLU A 3 -68.00 -47.88 -21.65
CA GLU A 3 -69.14 -48.57 -22.25
C GLU A 3 -68.95 -50.10 -22.17
N LYS A 4 -69.90 -50.78 -21.50
CA LYS A 4 -70.00 -52.25 -21.59
C LYS A 4 -70.54 -52.60 -22.97
N THR A 5 -69.67 -52.93 -23.91
CA THR A 5 -70.02 -53.50 -25.21
C THR A 5 -70.77 -54.83 -25.03
N LYS A 6 -72.10 -54.76 -24.96
CA LYS A 6 -72.97 -55.93 -24.97
C LYS A 6 -72.93 -56.57 -26.34
N ALA A 7 -72.19 -57.67 -26.49
CA ALA A 7 -72.35 -58.55 -27.63
C ALA A 7 -73.75 -59.19 -27.57
N THR A 8 -74.65 -58.75 -28.45
CA THR A 8 -76.02 -59.27 -28.55
C THR A 8 -76.01 -60.56 -29.36
N LEU A 9 -75.92 -61.70 -28.68
CA LEU A 9 -76.13 -63.02 -29.28
C LEU A 9 -77.63 -63.21 -29.59
N TYR A 10 -77.95 -63.31 -30.88
CA TYR A 10 -79.27 -63.74 -31.33
C TYR A 10 -79.43 -65.23 -31.05
N LEU A 11 -80.29 -65.56 -30.09
CA LEU A 11 -80.75 -66.93 -29.81
C LEU A 11 -82.17 -67.06 -30.37
N GLU A 12 -82.50 -68.24 -30.92
CA GLU A 12 -83.85 -68.52 -31.43
C GLU A 12 -84.89 -68.43 -30.30
N GLU A 13 -86.06 -67.83 -30.57
CA GLU A 13 -87.07 -67.56 -29.53
C GLU A 13 -87.55 -68.83 -28.81
N ASP A 14 -87.68 -69.95 -29.53
CA ASP A 14 -88.05 -71.26 -28.98
C ASP A 14 -87.06 -71.77 -27.91
N LEU A 15 -85.76 -71.52 -28.08
CA LEU A 15 -84.73 -71.86 -27.09
C LEU A 15 -84.81 -70.96 -25.86
N VAL A 16 -85.10 -69.67 -26.05
CA VAL A 16 -85.27 -68.71 -24.95
C VAL A 16 -86.55 -69.02 -24.15
N GLY A 17 -87.63 -69.46 -24.82
CA GLY A 17 -88.86 -69.92 -24.17
C GLY A 17 -88.62 -71.12 -23.26
N ARG A 18 -88.08 -72.22 -23.81
CA ARG A 18 -87.81 -73.46 -23.06
C ARG A 18 -86.82 -73.28 -21.91
N ALA A 19 -85.84 -72.40 -22.07
CA ALA A 19 -84.88 -72.11 -21.00
C ALA A 19 -85.51 -71.35 -19.82
N LYS A 20 -86.48 -70.45 -20.07
CA LYS A 20 -87.25 -69.78 -19.00
C LYS A 20 -88.16 -70.75 -18.25
N GLU A 21 -88.79 -71.69 -18.94
CA GLU A 21 -89.61 -72.74 -18.30
C GLU A 21 -88.77 -73.71 -17.44
N SER A 22 -87.47 -73.83 -17.72
CA SER A 22 -86.54 -74.72 -17.02
C SER A 22 -85.66 -74.02 -15.96
N ASP A 23 -85.90 -72.73 -15.69
CA ASP A 23 -85.07 -71.84 -14.83
C ASP A 23 -83.56 -71.84 -15.17
N LEU A 24 -83.24 -71.97 -16.46
CA LEU A 24 -81.86 -72.03 -16.96
C LEU A 24 -81.35 -70.65 -17.39
N ASN A 25 -80.32 -70.14 -16.71
CA ASN A 25 -79.69 -68.86 -17.04
C ASN A 25 -78.84 -68.97 -18.32
N MET A 26 -79.47 -68.73 -19.47
CA MET A 26 -78.86 -68.81 -20.80
C MET A 26 -77.62 -67.93 -20.96
N SER A 27 -77.58 -66.75 -20.35
CA SER A 27 -76.40 -65.86 -20.39
C SER A 27 -75.18 -66.47 -19.70
N LYS A 28 -75.40 -67.24 -18.63
CA LYS A 28 -74.36 -67.98 -17.90
C LYS A 28 -73.90 -69.22 -18.69
N ILE A 29 -74.83 -69.94 -19.32
CA ILE A 29 -74.54 -71.10 -20.17
C ILE A 29 -73.75 -70.66 -21.42
N ALA A 30 -74.19 -69.61 -22.12
CA ALA A 30 -73.50 -69.06 -23.28
C ALA A 30 -72.09 -68.56 -22.94
N ASN A 31 -71.91 -67.81 -21.83
CA ASN A 31 -70.58 -67.41 -21.38
C ASN A 31 -69.67 -68.60 -21.06
N ASN A 32 -70.20 -69.64 -20.41
CA ASN A 32 -69.42 -70.83 -20.09
C ASN A 32 -69.04 -71.63 -21.35
N ALA A 33 -69.97 -71.77 -22.31
CA ALA A 33 -69.70 -72.41 -23.60
C ALA A 33 -68.63 -71.64 -24.39
N LEU A 34 -68.71 -70.31 -24.45
CA LEU A 34 -67.70 -69.46 -25.08
C LEU A 34 -66.33 -69.61 -24.39
N LYS A 35 -66.27 -69.54 -23.06
CA LYS A 35 -65.02 -69.77 -22.30
C LYS A 35 -64.42 -71.15 -22.57
N GLN A 36 -65.26 -72.19 -22.67
CA GLN A 36 -64.81 -73.56 -22.91
C GLN A 36 -64.36 -73.79 -24.36
N GLN A 37 -64.99 -73.12 -25.33
CA GLN A 37 -64.67 -73.20 -26.77
C GLN A 37 -63.43 -72.37 -27.14
N PHE A 38 -63.23 -71.20 -26.53
CA PHE A 38 -62.08 -70.32 -26.75
C PHE A 38 -60.92 -70.54 -25.77
N GLY A 39 -61.05 -71.47 -24.81
CA GLY A 39 -60.02 -71.78 -23.82
C GLY A 39 -59.75 -70.69 -22.78
N ILE A 40 -60.59 -69.66 -22.71
CA ILE A 40 -60.41 -68.49 -21.85
C ILE A 40 -60.56 -68.93 -20.38
N GLY A 41 -59.45 -68.91 -19.64
CA GLY A 41 -59.35 -69.39 -18.26
C GLY A 41 -58.70 -70.78 -18.11
N ARG A 42 -58.16 -71.38 -19.18
CA ARG A 42 -57.20 -72.50 -19.06
C ARG A 42 -55.78 -71.94 -19.00
N GLU A 43 -55.06 -72.30 -17.94
CA GLU A 43 -53.61 -72.08 -17.80
C GLU A 43 -52.89 -72.69 -19.02
N THR A 44 -52.18 -71.87 -19.79
CA THR A 44 -51.44 -72.34 -20.97
C THR A 44 -50.23 -73.19 -20.56
N SER A 45 -49.74 -74.06 -21.44
CA SER A 45 -48.52 -74.84 -21.15
C SER A 45 -47.31 -73.95 -20.82
N LYS A 46 -47.20 -72.75 -21.43
CA LYS A 46 -46.18 -71.75 -21.07
C LYS A 46 -46.38 -71.23 -19.64
N GLN A 47 -47.61 -70.82 -19.25
CA GLN A 47 -47.90 -70.37 -17.89
C GLN A 47 -47.69 -71.46 -16.84
N LYS A 48 -48.06 -72.71 -17.15
CA LYS A 48 -47.85 -73.86 -16.27
C LYS A 48 -46.35 -74.16 -16.08
N ASN A 49 -45.57 -74.16 -17.15
CA ASN A 49 -44.11 -74.34 -17.08
C ASN A 49 -43.44 -73.20 -16.31
N LEU A 50 -43.83 -71.94 -16.58
CA LEU A 50 -43.33 -70.76 -15.85
C LEU A 50 -43.63 -70.89 -14.35
N ARG A 51 -44.86 -71.26 -14.00
CA ARG A 51 -45.26 -71.49 -12.60
C ARG A 51 -44.51 -72.65 -11.96
N GLU A 52 -44.17 -73.70 -12.72
CA GLU A 52 -43.39 -74.83 -12.23
C GLU A 52 -41.91 -74.48 -12.03
N LEU A 53 -41.33 -73.65 -12.90
CA LEU A 53 -39.96 -73.14 -12.80
C LEU A 53 -39.79 -72.09 -11.69
N LEU A 54 -40.87 -71.39 -11.34
CA LEU A 54 -40.89 -70.35 -10.30
C LEU A 54 -41.39 -70.83 -8.92
N LYS A 55 -41.80 -72.10 -8.77
CA LYS A 55 -42.13 -72.69 -7.45
C LYS A 55 -40.98 -72.56 -6.46
N ASP A 56 -39.76 -72.74 -6.95
CA ASP A 56 -38.54 -72.72 -6.13
C ASP A 56 -38.07 -71.28 -5.82
N VAL A 57 -38.70 -70.26 -6.43
CA VAL A 57 -38.39 -68.82 -6.24
C VAL A 57 -39.31 -68.17 -5.18
N ASP A 58 -40.40 -68.83 -4.83
CA ASP A 58 -41.55 -68.29 -4.07
C ASP A 58 -41.35 -68.33 -2.53
N GLU A 59 -40.20 -68.78 -2.02
CA GLU A 59 -39.94 -68.85 -0.56
C GLU A 59 -39.63 -67.48 0.08
N ASP A 60 -39.04 -66.54 -0.68
CA ASP A 60 -38.77 -65.15 -0.22
C ASP A 60 -39.00 -64.07 -1.32
N GLY A 61 -39.00 -64.45 -2.61
CA GLY A 61 -39.07 -63.50 -3.73
C GLY A 61 -40.50 -63.13 -4.15
N ARG A 62 -40.74 -61.86 -4.54
CA ARG A 62 -42.07 -61.45 -5.05
C ARG A 62 -42.14 -61.54 -6.57
N LEU A 63 -43.11 -62.31 -7.05
CA LEU A 63 -43.43 -62.49 -8.46
C LEU A 63 -44.68 -61.71 -8.89
N TYR A 64 -44.60 -60.96 -9.98
CA TYR A 64 -45.77 -60.30 -10.58
C TYR A 64 -45.92 -60.58 -12.08
N SER A 65 -47.13 -60.35 -12.62
CA SER A 65 -47.47 -60.51 -14.04
C SER A 65 -48.45 -59.43 -14.56
N PHE A 66 -48.00 -58.50 -15.45
CA PHE A 66 -48.78 -57.42 -16.11
C PHE A 66 -48.77 -57.34 -17.67
N GLY A 67 -49.92 -57.31 -18.35
CA GLY A 67 -50.06 -57.74 -19.78
C GLY A 67 -49.49 -56.87 -20.90
N PHE A 68 -48.49 -56.07 -20.60
CA PHE A 68 -48.09 -54.89 -21.33
C PHE A 68 -46.66 -54.54 -20.92
N LYS A 69 -45.87 -54.01 -21.84
CA LYS A 69 -44.52 -53.55 -21.52
C LYS A 69 -44.55 -52.22 -20.77
N ILE A 70 -43.60 -52.07 -19.85
CA ILE A 70 -43.33 -50.86 -19.09
C ILE A 70 -42.18 -50.11 -19.77
N ALA A 71 -42.42 -48.86 -20.16
CA ALA A 71 -41.41 -47.98 -20.75
C ALA A 71 -40.67 -47.14 -19.70
N GLY A 72 -41.29 -46.88 -18.55
CA GLY A 72 -40.67 -46.09 -17.49
C GLY A 72 -41.50 -46.04 -16.20
N LEU A 73 -40.87 -45.59 -15.13
CA LEU A 73 -41.47 -45.38 -13.82
C LEU A 73 -41.05 -44.01 -13.28
N GLU A 74 -42.02 -43.24 -12.81
CA GLU A 74 -41.80 -42.08 -11.97
C GLU A 74 -42.43 -42.37 -10.59
N LEU A 75 -41.67 -42.18 -9.51
CA LEU A 75 -42.12 -42.29 -8.12
C LEU A 75 -41.90 -40.95 -7.40
N GLU A 76 -42.84 -40.58 -6.54
CA GLU A 76 -42.80 -39.37 -5.72
C GLU A 76 -43.24 -39.73 -4.29
N ASN A 77 -42.42 -39.41 -3.29
CA ASN A 77 -42.66 -39.73 -1.88
C ASN A 77 -42.91 -41.22 -1.59
N ILE A 78 -42.23 -42.13 -2.32
CA ILE A 78 -42.38 -43.59 -2.17
C ILE A 78 -41.17 -44.17 -1.42
N ARG A 79 -41.39 -44.56 -0.16
CA ARG A 79 -40.41 -45.17 0.78
C ARG A 79 -39.05 -44.47 0.86
N ALA A 80 -38.12 -44.88 0.01
CA ALA A 80 -36.72 -44.47 0.01
C ALA A 80 -36.48 -43.23 -0.87
N PHE A 81 -37.46 -42.88 -1.72
CA PHE A 81 -37.33 -41.85 -2.74
C PHE A 81 -38.25 -40.67 -2.42
N ASP A 82 -37.69 -39.46 -2.43
CA ASP A 82 -38.49 -38.23 -2.56
C ASP A 82 -38.97 -38.09 -4.01
N GLU A 83 -38.06 -38.27 -4.96
CA GLU A 83 -38.34 -38.38 -6.39
C GLU A 83 -37.45 -39.49 -6.99
N LEU A 84 -37.99 -40.27 -7.93
CA LEU A 84 -37.22 -41.22 -8.75
C LEU A 84 -37.83 -41.27 -10.15
N SER A 85 -36.99 -41.20 -11.19
CA SER A 85 -37.39 -41.43 -12.58
C SER A 85 -36.48 -42.49 -13.20
N LEU A 86 -37.07 -43.52 -13.80
CA LEU A 86 -36.38 -44.63 -14.46
C LEU A 86 -37.02 -44.90 -15.83
N ASP A 87 -36.20 -45.22 -16.82
CA ASP A 87 -36.64 -45.75 -18.12
C ASP A 87 -36.25 -47.23 -18.24
N PHE A 88 -37.14 -48.02 -18.83
CA PHE A 88 -36.97 -49.45 -19.04
C PHE A 88 -36.92 -49.77 -20.54
N GLN A 89 -36.16 -50.79 -20.90
CA GLN A 89 -36.00 -51.26 -22.28
C GLN A 89 -36.67 -52.63 -22.48
N ASP A 90 -36.77 -53.08 -23.73
CA ASP A 90 -37.14 -54.46 -24.03
C ASP A 90 -36.09 -55.45 -23.51
N GLY A 91 -36.50 -56.71 -23.28
CA GLY A 91 -35.63 -57.73 -22.72
C GLY A 91 -35.49 -57.65 -21.19
N LEU A 92 -34.31 -57.99 -20.68
CA LEU A 92 -34.00 -58.07 -19.25
C LEU A 92 -33.44 -56.75 -18.73
N ASN A 93 -34.18 -56.15 -17.79
CA ASN A 93 -33.77 -54.98 -17.04
C ASN A 93 -33.32 -55.43 -15.63
N VAL A 94 -32.07 -55.13 -15.25
CA VAL A 94 -31.51 -55.51 -13.95
C VAL A 94 -31.29 -54.26 -13.09
N ILE A 95 -31.99 -54.20 -11.97
CA ILE A 95 -31.90 -53.14 -10.96
C ILE A 95 -31.02 -53.63 -9.81
N TYR A 96 -29.87 -53.00 -9.61
CA TYR A 96 -28.86 -53.44 -8.64
C TYR A 96 -28.38 -52.31 -7.73
N GLY A 97 -27.74 -52.67 -6.61
CA GLY A 97 -27.18 -51.74 -5.63
C GLY A 97 -27.20 -52.29 -4.21
N PRO A 98 -26.55 -51.62 -3.24
CA PRO A 98 -26.50 -52.05 -1.83
C PRO A 98 -27.86 -52.35 -1.16
N ASN A 99 -27.83 -53.01 -0.01
CA ASN A 99 -29.03 -53.16 0.84
C ASN A 99 -29.55 -51.78 1.28
N GLY A 100 -30.88 -51.63 1.37
CA GLY A 100 -31.54 -50.38 1.77
C GLY A 100 -31.68 -49.30 0.70
N THR A 101 -31.18 -49.49 -0.52
CA THR A 101 -31.25 -48.49 -1.63
C THR A 101 -32.61 -48.37 -2.32
N GLY A 102 -33.66 -49.00 -1.78
CA GLY A 102 -35.00 -48.92 -2.35
C GLY A 102 -35.28 -49.77 -3.59
N LYS A 103 -34.42 -50.74 -3.96
CA LYS A 103 -34.68 -51.70 -5.07
C LYS A 103 -36.09 -52.29 -5.03
N SER A 104 -36.48 -52.87 -3.91
CA SER A 104 -37.81 -53.45 -3.70
C SER A 104 -38.93 -52.40 -3.69
N SER A 105 -38.62 -51.15 -3.36
CA SER A 105 -39.56 -50.02 -3.50
C SER A 105 -39.85 -49.69 -4.97
N VAL A 106 -38.92 -49.94 -5.91
CA VAL A 106 -39.16 -49.80 -7.35
C VAL A 106 -40.16 -50.85 -7.83
N ILE A 107 -39.92 -52.13 -7.53
CA ILE A 107 -40.84 -53.23 -7.92
C ILE A 107 -42.22 -53.04 -7.28
N GLN A 108 -42.26 -52.64 -6.01
CA GLN A 108 -43.52 -52.44 -5.30
C GLN A 108 -44.23 -51.15 -5.74
N GLY A 109 -43.51 -50.10 -6.16
CA GLY A 109 -44.12 -48.92 -6.81
C GLY A 109 -44.81 -49.28 -8.14
N ILE A 110 -44.15 -50.08 -8.99
CA ILE A 110 -44.76 -50.60 -10.22
C ILE A 110 -45.97 -51.49 -9.89
N ALA A 111 -45.78 -52.48 -9.02
CA ALA A 111 -46.81 -53.45 -8.67
C ALA A 111 -48.04 -52.77 -8.04
N SER A 112 -47.85 -51.77 -7.17
CA SER A 112 -48.94 -51.01 -6.57
C SER A 112 -49.59 -50.03 -7.55
N ALA A 113 -48.89 -49.45 -8.52
CA ALA A 113 -49.54 -48.64 -9.55
C ALA A 113 -50.40 -49.50 -10.50
N VAL A 114 -49.93 -50.71 -10.83
CA VAL A 114 -50.58 -51.62 -11.78
C VAL A 114 -51.66 -52.50 -11.13
N THR A 115 -51.31 -53.32 -10.14
CA THR A 115 -52.31 -54.12 -9.43
C THR A 115 -53.17 -53.19 -8.62
N HIS A 116 -54.48 -53.33 -8.75
CA HIS A 116 -55.41 -52.61 -7.89
C HIS A 116 -55.74 -53.45 -6.62
N ASN A 117 -54.77 -54.24 -6.14
CA ASN A 117 -54.89 -55.09 -4.95
C ASN A 117 -54.51 -54.29 -3.69
N ALA A 118 -55.37 -53.34 -3.31
CA ALA A 118 -55.22 -52.45 -2.15
C ALA A 118 -55.57 -53.12 -0.80
N THR A 119 -55.08 -54.35 -0.56
CA THR A 119 -55.44 -55.13 0.64
C THR A 119 -54.40 -55.15 1.75
N GLU A 120 -53.10 -54.94 1.48
CA GLU A 120 -52.04 -55.04 2.52
C GLU A 120 -50.86 -54.04 2.41
N ALA A 121 -50.87 -53.06 1.48
CA ALA A 121 -49.63 -52.34 1.11
C ALA A 121 -49.62 -50.80 1.30
N ASP A 122 -50.74 -50.13 1.49
CA ASP A 122 -50.80 -48.67 1.23
C ASP A 122 -50.11 -47.79 2.29
N ASP A 123 -50.29 -48.04 3.59
CA ASP A 123 -49.62 -47.26 4.67
C ASP A 123 -48.12 -47.61 4.83
N GLY A 124 -47.65 -48.63 4.11
CA GLY A 124 -46.25 -49.08 4.09
C GLY A 124 -45.50 -48.81 2.78
N LEU A 125 -46.12 -48.14 1.80
CA LEU A 125 -45.48 -47.74 0.53
C LEU A 125 -45.14 -46.23 0.52
N LEU A 126 -45.93 -45.42 1.21
CA LEU A 126 -45.66 -43.99 1.39
C LEU A 126 -44.38 -43.78 2.21
N LYS A 127 -43.60 -42.76 1.86
CA LYS A 127 -42.42 -42.35 2.64
C LYS A 127 -42.87 -41.83 4.02
N HIS A 128 -42.11 -42.14 5.06
CA HIS A 128 -42.39 -41.60 6.40
C HIS A 128 -42.41 -40.05 6.35
N ASP A 129 -43.31 -39.47 7.15
CA ASP A 129 -43.56 -38.02 7.25
C ASP A 129 -44.15 -37.35 5.99
N GLN A 130 -44.69 -38.12 5.04
CA GLN A 130 -45.46 -37.60 3.89
C GLN A 130 -46.95 -37.97 4.02
N ASP A 131 -47.83 -37.07 3.56
CA ASP A 131 -49.29 -37.25 3.58
C ASP A 131 -49.86 -37.84 2.28
N SER A 132 -49.12 -37.69 1.18
CA SER A 132 -49.45 -38.27 -0.13
C SER A 132 -48.20 -38.56 -0.96
N GLY A 133 -48.34 -39.46 -1.93
CA GLY A 133 -47.29 -39.82 -2.88
C GLY A 133 -47.87 -40.33 -4.20
N SER A 134 -47.03 -40.49 -5.21
CA SER A 134 -47.48 -40.93 -6.54
C SER A 134 -46.56 -42.00 -7.14
N ALA A 135 -47.15 -42.90 -7.93
CA ALA A 135 -46.43 -43.83 -8.79
C ALA A 135 -47.07 -43.82 -10.18
N LYS A 136 -46.26 -43.50 -11.18
CA LYS A 136 -46.66 -43.33 -12.57
C LYS A 136 -45.85 -44.27 -13.44
N VAL A 137 -46.53 -45.28 -13.97
CA VAL A 137 -45.94 -46.30 -14.84
C VAL A 137 -46.26 -45.93 -16.29
N ARG A 138 -45.25 -45.51 -17.04
CA ARG A 138 -45.36 -45.30 -18.50
C ARG A 138 -45.35 -46.66 -19.19
N LEU A 139 -46.32 -46.92 -20.06
CA LEU A 139 -46.40 -48.11 -20.91
C LEU A 139 -46.17 -47.70 -22.37
N GLU A 140 -45.85 -48.65 -23.27
CA GLU A 140 -45.58 -48.34 -24.69
C GLU A 140 -46.70 -47.55 -25.42
N LYS A 141 -47.96 -47.71 -24.98
CA LYS A 141 -49.15 -47.15 -25.68
C LYS A 141 -50.14 -46.44 -24.76
N SER A 142 -49.81 -46.28 -23.48
CA SER A 142 -50.66 -45.68 -22.45
C SER A 142 -49.83 -45.29 -21.22
N VAL A 143 -50.40 -44.53 -20.30
CA VAL A 143 -49.78 -44.24 -19.00
C VAL A 143 -50.73 -44.68 -17.91
N MET A 144 -50.25 -45.47 -16.96
CA MET A 144 -50.97 -45.84 -15.75
C MET A 144 -50.48 -44.92 -14.63
N PHE A 145 -51.37 -44.14 -14.05
CA PHE A 145 -51.06 -43.22 -12.96
C PHE A 145 -51.85 -43.62 -11.71
N ARG A 146 -51.17 -43.71 -10.55
CA ARG A 146 -51.81 -43.84 -9.25
C ARG A 146 -51.26 -42.82 -8.28
N GLN A 147 -52.17 -42.13 -7.61
CA GLN A 147 -51.91 -41.34 -6.42
C GLN A 147 -52.28 -42.18 -5.18
N PHE A 148 -51.49 -42.05 -4.12
CA PHE A 148 -51.72 -42.70 -2.83
C PHE A 148 -52.00 -41.62 -1.79
N ASP A 149 -53.19 -41.69 -1.19
CA ASP A 149 -53.61 -40.83 -0.08
C ASP A 149 -53.97 -41.71 1.13
N ARG A 150 -53.71 -41.25 2.34
CA ARG A 150 -54.07 -41.98 3.56
C ARG A 150 -55.60 -42.11 3.71
N GLY A 151 -56.13 -43.32 3.49
CA GLY A 151 -57.45 -43.73 4.00
C GLY A 151 -58.52 -44.18 3.01
N ASN A 152 -58.21 -44.62 1.79
CA ASN A 152 -59.19 -45.25 0.89
C ASN A 152 -58.65 -46.53 0.20
N GLN A 153 -59.53 -47.53 0.01
CA GLN A 153 -59.27 -48.79 -0.72
C GLN A 153 -59.83 -48.74 -2.18
N TYR A 154 -59.94 -49.91 -2.84
CA TYR A 154 -60.52 -50.23 -4.19
C TYR A 154 -59.50 -50.24 -5.37
N ASP A 155 -59.58 -51.06 -6.44
CA ASP A 155 -60.28 -52.34 -6.75
C ASP A 155 -59.66 -53.03 -8.00
N SER A 156 -59.41 -54.36 -7.93
CA SER A 156 -58.50 -55.24 -8.74
C SER A 156 -58.66 -55.36 -10.29
N GLY A 157 -57.58 -55.74 -11.02
CA GLY A 157 -57.57 -56.08 -12.47
C GLY A 157 -56.24 -56.67 -13.02
N GLU A 158 -56.26 -57.54 -14.06
CA GLU A 158 -55.18 -58.52 -14.45
C GLU A 158 -54.39 -58.28 -15.78
N ASN A 159 -53.17 -58.90 -15.94
CA ASN A 159 -52.65 -59.72 -17.10
C ASN A 159 -51.21 -60.39 -16.88
N SER A 160 -50.13 -60.15 -17.69
CA SER A 160 -48.77 -60.81 -17.60
C SER A 160 -47.47 -60.11 -18.19
N VAL A 161 -46.45 -59.77 -17.34
CA VAL A 161 -45.06 -59.19 -17.48
C VAL A 161 -44.34 -59.51 -16.18
N LEU A 162 -43.15 -60.10 -16.24
CA LEU A 162 -42.47 -60.62 -15.07
C LEU A 162 -41.72 -59.50 -14.31
N LEU A 163 -42.24 -59.15 -13.12
CA LEU A 163 -41.42 -58.47 -12.10
C LEU A 163 -40.92 -59.50 -11.10
N LEU A 164 -39.64 -59.41 -10.75
CA LEU A 164 -38.97 -60.30 -9.81
C LEU A 164 -38.25 -59.46 -8.74
N ASP A 165 -38.79 -59.45 -7.51
CA ASP A 165 -38.13 -58.79 -6.36
C ASP A 165 -37.18 -59.79 -5.68
N THR A 166 -35.87 -59.64 -5.91
CA THR A 166 -34.78 -60.47 -5.35
C THR A 166 -35.03 -61.99 -5.40
N PRO A 167 -35.38 -62.58 -6.56
CA PRO A 167 -35.82 -63.97 -6.68
C PRO A 167 -34.74 -65.02 -6.39
N PHE A 168 -33.47 -64.62 -6.37
CA PHE A 168 -32.32 -65.50 -6.15
C PHE A 168 -31.59 -65.19 -4.83
N ALA A 169 -32.26 -64.53 -3.88
CA ALA A 169 -31.69 -64.29 -2.56
C ALA A 169 -31.31 -65.63 -1.89
N GLY A 170 -30.05 -65.79 -1.50
CA GLY A 170 -29.53 -67.01 -0.89
C GLY A 170 -29.10 -68.13 -1.87
N TYR A 171 -29.35 -67.97 -3.18
CA TYR A 171 -28.83 -68.88 -4.20
C TYR A 171 -27.43 -68.47 -4.66
N GLY A 172 -26.64 -69.45 -5.15
CA GLY A 172 -25.31 -69.20 -5.71
C GLY A 172 -25.36 -68.67 -7.15
N ASP A 173 -24.36 -67.89 -7.54
CA ASP A 173 -24.31 -67.13 -8.79
C ASP A 173 -24.50 -68.00 -10.05
N GLU A 174 -23.93 -69.22 -10.05
CA GLU A 174 -24.07 -70.19 -11.15
C GLU A 174 -25.55 -70.62 -11.36
N TYR A 175 -26.29 -70.86 -10.28
CA TYR A 175 -27.72 -71.21 -10.33
C TYR A 175 -28.58 -70.01 -10.74
N SER A 176 -28.27 -68.82 -10.22
CA SER A 176 -28.93 -67.57 -10.59
C SER A 176 -28.81 -67.28 -12.09
N ARG A 177 -27.61 -67.50 -12.67
CA ARG A 177 -27.37 -67.38 -14.12
C ARG A 177 -28.12 -68.45 -14.92
N GLU A 178 -28.07 -69.72 -14.52
CA GLU A 178 -28.77 -70.80 -15.23
C GLU A 178 -30.30 -70.56 -15.25
N MET A 179 -30.88 -70.13 -14.14
CA MET A 179 -32.31 -69.80 -14.07
C MET A 179 -32.66 -68.58 -14.92
N LEU A 180 -31.80 -67.55 -14.99
CA LEU A 180 -32.02 -66.41 -15.88
C LEU A 180 -31.91 -66.76 -17.36
N ASP A 181 -30.98 -67.62 -17.76
CA ASP A 181 -30.88 -68.10 -19.15
C ASP A 181 -32.12 -68.90 -19.56
N ARG A 182 -32.65 -69.74 -18.65
CA ARG A 182 -33.93 -70.45 -18.88
C ARG A 182 -35.10 -69.47 -19.00
N LEU A 183 -35.19 -68.47 -18.12
CA LEU A 183 -36.23 -67.44 -18.17
C LEU A 183 -36.17 -66.60 -19.47
N LYS A 184 -34.98 -66.13 -19.88
CA LYS A 184 -34.79 -65.41 -21.15
C LYS A 184 -35.20 -66.25 -22.36
N LYS A 185 -34.94 -67.55 -22.33
CA LYS A 185 -35.21 -68.46 -23.45
C LYS A 185 -36.68 -68.86 -23.60
N ASP A 186 -37.38 -69.01 -22.48
CA ASP A 186 -38.79 -69.47 -22.48
C ASP A 186 -39.80 -68.29 -22.52
N PHE A 187 -39.33 -67.06 -22.25
CA PHE A 187 -40.16 -65.86 -22.10
C PHE A 187 -39.77 -64.73 -23.09
N ASP A 188 -40.48 -64.66 -24.22
CA ASP A 188 -40.29 -63.69 -25.31
C ASP A 188 -40.73 -62.23 -24.96
N SER A 189 -40.68 -61.82 -23.69
CA SER A 189 -41.20 -60.53 -23.23
C SER A 189 -40.36 -59.92 -22.10
N GLN A 190 -40.65 -58.65 -21.78
CA GLN A 190 -39.87 -57.85 -20.83
C GLN A 190 -39.84 -58.47 -19.43
N ILE A 191 -38.64 -58.53 -18.85
CA ILE A 191 -38.36 -58.97 -17.48
C ILE A 191 -37.72 -57.81 -16.72
N ILE A 192 -38.21 -57.50 -15.53
CA ILE A 192 -37.60 -56.51 -14.63
C ILE A 192 -37.23 -57.22 -13.32
N LEU A 193 -35.94 -57.23 -13.01
CA LEU A 193 -35.32 -57.97 -11.91
C LEU A 193 -34.66 -57.02 -10.92
N THR A 194 -34.88 -57.18 -9.61
CA THR A 194 -33.97 -56.61 -8.59
C THR A 194 -32.98 -57.65 -8.10
N THR A 195 -31.74 -57.22 -7.85
CA THR A 195 -30.68 -58.07 -7.32
C THR A 195 -29.73 -57.30 -6.41
N LEU A 196 -29.04 -58.01 -5.52
CA LEU A 196 -27.86 -57.48 -4.81
C LEU A 196 -26.57 -57.74 -5.59
N ASP A 197 -26.56 -58.81 -6.38
CA ASP A 197 -25.43 -59.21 -7.19
C ASP A 197 -25.32 -58.34 -8.45
N GLY A 198 -24.19 -57.64 -8.56
CA GLY A 198 -23.85 -56.87 -9.75
C GLY A 198 -23.42 -57.73 -10.93
N GLU A 199 -22.99 -58.98 -10.74
CA GLU A 199 -22.52 -59.82 -11.84
C GLU A 199 -23.63 -60.27 -12.81
N LEU A 200 -24.91 -60.09 -12.42
CA LEU A 200 -26.06 -60.27 -13.31
C LEU A 200 -26.24 -59.11 -14.30
N THR A 201 -25.52 -57.98 -14.16
CA THR A 201 -25.58 -56.90 -15.15
C THR A 201 -25.01 -57.29 -16.50
N ASP A 202 -24.08 -58.24 -16.55
CA ASP A 202 -23.46 -58.70 -17.80
C ASP A 202 -24.43 -59.49 -18.69
N MET A 203 -25.51 -60.01 -18.09
CA MET A 203 -26.63 -60.64 -18.79
C MET A 203 -27.78 -59.65 -19.10
N ALA A 204 -27.72 -58.42 -18.60
CA ALA A 204 -28.79 -57.45 -18.72
C ALA A 204 -28.80 -56.77 -20.09
N ASP A 205 -29.99 -56.57 -20.65
CA ASP A 205 -30.18 -55.71 -21.82
C ASP A 205 -30.22 -54.22 -21.38
N ASN A 206 -30.54 -53.95 -20.12
CA ASN A 206 -30.46 -52.63 -19.47
C ASN A 206 -30.10 -52.78 -17.97
N SER A 207 -29.11 -52.02 -17.46
CA SER A 207 -28.67 -52.08 -16.07
C SER A 207 -28.85 -50.76 -15.33
N ILE A 208 -29.58 -50.80 -14.21
CA ILE A 208 -29.97 -49.62 -13.42
C ILE A 208 -29.33 -49.74 -12.02
N ARG A 209 -28.37 -48.85 -11.70
CA ARG A 209 -27.74 -48.81 -10.38
C ARG A 209 -28.43 -47.82 -9.46
N LEU A 210 -29.01 -48.29 -8.37
CA LEU A 210 -29.48 -47.44 -7.28
C LEU A 210 -28.35 -47.19 -6.29
N ARG A 211 -28.07 -45.92 -6.00
CA ARG A 211 -27.11 -45.47 -4.98
C ARG A 211 -27.80 -45.34 -3.63
N SER A 212 -27.05 -45.37 -2.54
CA SER A 212 -27.60 -45.02 -1.22
C SER A 212 -27.49 -43.52 -0.99
N PHE A 213 -28.43 -42.97 -0.20
CA PHE A 213 -28.38 -41.58 0.30
C PHE A 213 -27.03 -41.23 0.96
N THR A 214 -26.35 -42.22 1.54
CA THR A 214 -25.00 -42.06 2.10
C THR A 214 -23.91 -41.88 1.04
N GLU A 215 -24.01 -42.52 -0.14
CA GLU A 215 -23.05 -42.32 -1.24
C GLU A 215 -23.18 -40.91 -1.85
N GLU A 216 -24.40 -40.41 -2.01
CA GLU A 216 -24.65 -39.05 -2.54
C GLU A 216 -24.16 -37.96 -1.58
N ARG A 217 -24.49 -38.07 -0.28
CA ARG A 217 -23.98 -37.14 0.73
C ARG A 217 -22.46 -37.18 0.89
N LEU A 218 -21.81 -38.31 0.60
CA LEU A 218 -20.34 -38.40 0.59
C LEU A 218 -19.70 -37.65 -0.57
N VAL A 219 -20.40 -37.46 -1.69
CA VAL A 219 -19.93 -36.61 -2.80
C VAL A 219 -20.09 -35.13 -2.40
N GLU A 220 -21.29 -34.72 -1.98
CA GLU A 220 -21.56 -33.33 -1.55
C GLU A 220 -20.57 -32.83 -0.48
N VAL A 221 -20.26 -33.67 0.52
CA VAL A 221 -19.31 -33.31 1.59
C VAL A 221 -17.87 -33.20 1.08
N ARG A 222 -17.46 -33.99 0.08
CA ARG A 222 -16.11 -33.89 -0.51
C ARG A 222 -15.95 -32.61 -1.30
N ASP A 223 -16.94 -32.26 -2.12
CA ASP A 223 -16.89 -31.05 -2.94
C ASP A 223 -16.78 -29.81 -2.04
N ARG A 224 -17.59 -29.77 -0.97
CA ARG A 224 -17.51 -28.71 0.07
C ARG A 224 -16.16 -28.65 0.81
N ILE A 225 -15.50 -29.78 1.04
CA ILE A 225 -14.15 -29.81 1.62
C ILE A 225 -13.16 -29.18 0.65
N ALA A 226 -13.19 -29.55 -0.64
CA ALA A 226 -12.29 -29.01 -1.65
C ALA A 226 -12.46 -27.48 -1.81
N ASP A 227 -13.70 -26.98 -1.82
CA ASP A 227 -13.98 -25.54 -1.83
C ASP A 227 -13.37 -24.83 -0.61
N THR A 228 -13.56 -25.40 0.59
CA THR A 228 -13.01 -24.85 1.85
C THR A 228 -11.47 -24.88 1.87
N GLU A 229 -10.85 -25.90 1.28
CA GLU A 229 -9.38 -25.99 1.16
C GLU A 229 -8.81 -24.92 0.22
N ASN A 230 -9.52 -24.61 -0.88
CA ASN A 230 -9.16 -23.52 -1.79
C ASN A 230 -9.27 -22.15 -1.12
N GLU A 231 -10.37 -21.87 -0.41
CA GLU A 231 -10.53 -20.62 0.38
C GLU A 231 -9.43 -20.49 1.44
N LEU A 232 -9.11 -21.57 2.16
CA LEU A 232 -8.05 -21.59 3.17
C LEU A 232 -6.67 -21.32 2.55
N SER A 233 -6.40 -21.80 1.33
CA SER A 233 -5.15 -21.51 0.61
C SER A 233 -5.05 -20.02 0.26
N TYR A 234 -6.11 -19.45 -0.32
CA TYR A 234 -6.17 -18.02 -0.66
C TYR A 234 -5.96 -17.12 0.57
N HIS A 235 -6.59 -17.46 1.69
CA HIS A 235 -6.42 -16.70 2.93
C HIS A 235 -5.03 -16.82 3.55
N LYS A 236 -4.30 -17.92 3.34
CA LYS A 236 -2.90 -18.07 3.80
C LYS A 236 -1.93 -17.23 2.99
N GLU A 237 -2.08 -17.21 1.66
CA GLU A 237 -1.26 -16.40 0.75
C GLU A 237 -1.40 -14.92 1.12
N ARG A 238 -2.64 -14.42 1.18
CA ARG A 238 -2.95 -13.05 1.59
C ARG A 238 -2.48 -12.68 3.01
N LEU A 239 -2.36 -13.66 3.92
CA LEU A 239 -1.80 -13.41 5.26
C LEU A 239 -0.28 -13.24 5.20
N ALA A 240 0.41 -13.98 4.34
CA ALA A 240 1.84 -13.81 4.11
C ALA A 240 2.16 -12.44 3.51
N ASP A 241 1.39 -12.00 2.50
CA ASP A 241 1.53 -10.67 1.88
C ASP A 241 1.41 -9.55 2.92
N VAL A 242 0.34 -9.54 3.71
CA VAL A 242 0.10 -8.54 4.76
C VAL A 242 1.15 -8.61 5.88
N THR A 243 1.75 -9.78 6.14
CA THR A 243 2.86 -9.87 7.10
C THR A 243 4.11 -9.18 6.55
N SER A 244 4.42 -9.36 5.26
CA SER A 244 5.53 -8.64 4.60
C SER A 244 5.32 -7.13 4.58
N GLU A 245 4.10 -6.66 4.31
CA GLU A 245 3.75 -5.23 4.39
C GLU A 245 3.95 -4.65 5.80
N ILE A 246 3.70 -5.44 6.86
CA ILE A 246 3.93 -5.02 8.25
C ILE A 246 5.43 -4.92 8.53
N ASP A 247 6.22 -5.94 8.14
CA ASP A 247 7.68 -5.94 8.36
C ASP A 247 8.36 -4.73 7.67
N GLU A 248 7.95 -4.38 6.44
CA GLU A 248 8.43 -3.20 5.71
C GLU A 248 8.07 -1.87 6.42
N LEU A 249 6.84 -1.76 6.96
CA LEU A 249 6.40 -0.57 7.69
C LEU A 249 7.07 -0.43 9.06
N GLU A 250 7.41 -1.54 9.73
CA GLU A 250 8.19 -1.51 10.97
C GLU A 250 9.62 -0.99 10.74
N GLU A 251 10.28 -1.40 9.64
CA GLU A 251 11.58 -0.86 9.24
C GLU A 251 11.51 0.65 8.88
N GLU A 252 10.46 1.10 8.18
CA GLU A 252 10.26 2.54 7.90
C GLU A 252 10.06 3.34 9.20
N ILE A 253 9.31 2.80 10.16
CA ILE A 253 9.11 3.44 11.48
C ILE A 253 10.43 3.56 12.25
N GLU A 254 11.29 2.54 12.26
CA GLU A 254 12.60 2.61 12.93
C GLU A 254 13.50 3.68 12.30
N ASN A 255 13.56 3.73 10.97
CA ASN A 255 14.32 4.75 10.23
C ASN A 255 13.82 6.19 10.49
N LEU A 256 12.49 6.38 10.57
CA LEU A 256 11.89 7.67 10.91
C LEU A 256 12.15 8.06 12.39
N GLN A 257 12.19 7.10 13.31
CA GLN A 257 12.56 7.36 14.71
C GLN A 257 14.02 7.78 14.85
N ALA A 258 14.94 7.12 14.13
CA ALA A 258 16.35 7.52 14.08
C ALA A 258 16.51 8.94 13.54
N SER A 259 15.88 9.24 12.40
CA SER A 259 15.88 10.57 11.76
C SER A 259 15.33 11.66 12.69
N ARG A 260 14.29 11.35 13.48
CA ARG A 260 13.73 12.26 14.49
C ARG A 260 14.69 12.49 15.66
N HIS A 261 15.48 11.49 16.06
CA HIS A 261 16.48 11.66 17.11
C HIS A 261 17.64 12.57 16.65
N GLU A 262 18.13 12.37 15.43
CA GLU A 262 19.12 13.26 14.80
C GLU A 262 18.61 14.70 14.71
N LEU A 263 17.36 14.89 14.28
CA LEU A 263 16.75 16.22 14.18
C LEU A 263 16.67 16.91 15.55
N GLY A 264 16.35 16.17 16.63
CA GLY A 264 16.40 16.71 17.99
C GLY A 264 17.79 17.18 18.40
N SER A 265 18.84 16.40 18.10
CA SER A 265 20.23 16.80 18.41
C SER A 265 20.69 18.06 17.65
N LEU A 266 20.18 18.25 16.43
CA LEU A 266 20.42 19.45 15.63
C LEU A 266 19.62 20.67 16.15
N GLU A 267 18.46 20.45 16.77
CA GLU A 267 17.71 21.52 17.44
C GLU A 267 18.41 22.00 18.71
N ASP A 268 18.96 21.07 19.51
CA ASP A 268 19.78 21.39 20.68
C ASP A 268 21.05 22.17 20.27
N GLU A 269 21.79 21.71 19.26
CA GLU A 269 22.97 22.42 18.73
C GLU A 269 22.62 23.81 18.19
N ARG A 270 21.47 23.96 17.51
CA ARG A 270 20.96 25.26 17.05
C ARG A 270 20.71 26.20 18.23
N GLU A 271 20.17 25.71 19.34
CA GLU A 271 19.92 26.53 20.53
C GLU A 271 21.24 26.98 21.19
N GLU A 272 22.22 26.09 21.35
CA GLU A 272 23.55 26.46 21.86
C GLU A 272 24.24 27.52 20.98
N VAL A 273 24.22 27.33 19.65
CA VAL A 273 24.78 28.30 18.70
C VAL A 273 24.05 29.64 18.80
N GLN A 274 22.73 29.65 18.93
CA GLN A 274 21.96 30.88 19.05
C GLN A 274 22.27 31.65 20.36
N GLN A 275 22.39 30.95 21.49
CA GLN A 275 22.86 31.55 22.75
C GLN A 275 24.30 32.10 22.63
N SER A 276 25.16 31.45 21.84
CA SER A 276 26.52 31.96 21.58
C SER A 276 26.49 33.27 20.78
N ILE A 277 25.63 33.37 19.75
CA ILE A 277 25.44 34.57 18.93
C ILE A 277 24.93 35.74 19.78
N GLU A 278 23.99 35.51 20.70
CA GLU A 278 23.49 36.55 21.60
C GLU A 278 24.58 37.08 22.54
N LYS A 279 25.40 36.19 23.12
CA LYS A 279 26.57 36.59 23.94
C LYS A 279 27.59 37.40 23.13
N THR A 280 27.89 36.97 21.90
CA THR A 280 28.79 37.70 21.01
C THR A 280 28.24 39.08 20.63
N ARG A 281 26.94 39.20 20.33
CA ARG A 281 26.30 40.50 20.05
C ARG A 281 26.40 41.46 21.22
N ALA A 282 26.06 41.01 22.43
CA ALA A 282 26.20 41.84 23.64
C ALA A 282 27.64 42.34 23.85
N SER A 283 28.64 41.51 23.57
CA SER A 283 30.06 41.92 23.64
C SER A 283 30.47 42.90 22.52
N VAL A 284 29.89 42.78 21.32
CA VAL A 284 30.07 43.76 20.23
C VAL A 284 29.45 45.10 20.60
N ASP A 285 28.27 45.11 21.21
CA ASP A 285 27.60 46.35 21.66
C ASP A 285 28.41 47.02 22.80
N GLU A 286 28.87 46.26 23.80
CA GLU A 286 29.74 46.78 24.89
C GLU A 286 31.08 47.35 24.35
N THR A 287 31.70 46.69 23.37
CA THR A 287 32.94 47.19 22.75
C THR A 287 32.71 48.41 21.86
N ARG A 288 31.51 48.56 21.29
CA ARG A 288 31.10 49.75 20.56
C ARG A 288 30.85 50.95 21.48
N GLU A 289 30.13 50.76 22.59
CA GLU A 289 29.94 51.82 23.60
C GLU A 289 31.28 52.32 24.16
N ARG A 290 32.23 51.39 24.39
CA ARG A 290 33.61 51.74 24.77
C ARG A 290 34.33 52.55 23.70
N LEU A 291 34.15 52.22 22.42
CA LEU A 291 34.76 52.98 21.32
C LEU A 291 34.20 54.40 21.27
N GLU A 292 32.88 54.57 21.28
CA GLU A 292 32.21 55.88 21.28
C GLU A 292 32.64 56.74 22.50
N SER A 293 32.81 56.13 23.67
CA SER A 293 33.33 56.82 24.87
C SER A 293 34.78 57.28 24.73
N VAL A 294 35.64 56.48 24.07
CA VAL A 294 37.05 56.83 23.82
C VAL A 294 37.16 57.91 22.75
N GLU A 295 36.34 57.85 21.69
CA GLU A 295 36.28 58.86 20.63
C GLU A 295 35.85 60.23 21.18
N ALA A 296 34.79 60.29 21.99
CA ALA A 296 34.37 61.53 22.66
C ALA A 296 35.47 62.09 23.60
N SER A 297 36.14 61.22 24.36
CA SER A 297 37.24 61.62 25.24
C SER A 297 38.47 62.16 24.50
N LEU A 298 38.63 61.80 23.21
CA LEU A 298 39.69 62.31 22.34
C LEU A 298 39.33 63.68 21.77
N GLU A 299 38.07 63.88 21.35
CA GLU A 299 37.57 65.14 20.78
C GLU A 299 37.60 66.30 21.80
N ASP A 300 37.27 66.02 23.07
CA ASP A 300 37.36 66.98 24.18
C ASP A 300 38.81 67.39 24.54
N ALA A 301 39.82 66.59 24.19
CA ALA A 301 41.19 66.77 24.68
C ALA A 301 42.03 67.75 23.85
N ASP A 302 41.84 67.80 22.53
CA ASP A 302 42.75 68.51 21.60
C ASP A 302 42.30 69.93 21.23
N SER A 303 41.02 70.28 21.39
CA SER A 303 40.40 71.46 20.76
C SER A 303 40.63 72.78 21.50
N GLU A 304 40.24 72.91 22.78
CA GLU A 304 40.13 74.24 23.41
C GLU A 304 41.45 74.78 24.02
N ARG A 305 42.19 73.95 24.78
CA ARG A 305 43.29 74.47 25.63
C ARG A 305 44.57 74.83 24.87
N LYS A 306 44.82 74.18 23.73
CA LYS A 306 46.06 74.39 22.96
C LYS A 306 46.03 75.69 22.15
N ILE A 307 44.87 76.02 21.58
CA ILE A 307 44.71 77.14 20.66
C ILE A 307 44.84 78.47 21.40
N GLY A 308 44.08 78.70 22.48
CA GLY A 308 44.11 79.96 23.22
C GLY A 308 45.50 80.34 23.76
N MET A 309 46.26 79.36 24.27
CA MET A 309 47.64 79.60 24.76
C MET A 309 48.63 79.94 23.64
N LEU A 310 48.38 79.50 22.41
CA LEU A 310 49.23 79.81 21.25
C LEU A 310 48.89 81.17 20.64
N GLU A 311 47.62 81.57 20.67
CA GLU A 311 47.19 82.89 20.22
C GLU A 311 47.66 84.00 21.16
N GLU A 312 47.47 83.85 22.48
CA GLU A 312 48.00 84.80 23.47
C GLU A 312 49.52 84.95 23.38
N ARG A 313 50.23 83.84 23.10
CA ARG A 313 51.69 83.85 22.92
C ARG A 313 52.12 84.49 21.59
N ARG A 314 51.39 84.28 20.50
CA ARG A 314 51.59 84.93 19.19
C ARG A 314 51.48 86.44 19.34
N ASP A 315 50.43 86.90 20.00
CA ASP A 315 50.11 88.33 20.10
C ASP A 315 51.17 89.05 20.96
N ASN A 316 51.54 88.49 22.12
CA ASN A 316 52.65 89.00 22.93
C ASN A 316 54.00 89.06 22.17
N LEU A 317 54.33 88.02 21.40
CA LEU A 317 55.56 88.00 20.58
C LEU A 317 55.52 89.08 19.47
N SER A 318 54.35 89.33 18.88
CA SER A 318 54.19 90.34 17.83
C SER A 318 54.41 91.76 18.36
N GLU A 319 53.93 92.07 19.57
CA GLU A 319 54.19 93.37 20.20
C GLU A 319 55.65 93.58 20.59
N GLN A 320 56.32 92.51 21.05
CA GLN A 320 57.75 92.56 21.38
C GLN A 320 58.58 92.83 20.13
N LEU A 321 58.32 92.10 19.04
CA LEU A 321 59.00 92.28 17.75
C LEU A 321 58.84 93.71 17.22
N HIS A 322 57.65 94.30 17.35
CA HIS A 322 57.40 95.66 16.89
C HIS A 322 58.24 96.69 17.67
N ARG A 323 58.27 96.58 19.01
CA ARG A 323 59.06 97.45 19.88
C ARG A 323 60.57 97.33 19.64
N GLU A 324 61.08 96.12 19.46
CA GLU A 324 62.50 95.91 19.13
C GLU A 324 62.85 96.48 17.75
N SER A 325 61.94 96.39 16.77
CA SER A 325 62.15 96.98 15.43
C SER A 325 62.26 98.51 15.47
N GLU A 326 61.39 99.17 16.24
CA GLU A 326 61.44 100.64 16.44
C GLU A 326 62.75 101.08 17.12
N GLN A 327 63.20 100.35 18.14
CA GLN A 327 64.48 100.61 18.81
C GLN A 327 65.68 100.40 17.87
N LEU A 328 65.63 99.39 17.02
CA LEU A 328 66.70 99.10 16.07
C LEU A 328 66.80 100.19 15.00
N GLU A 329 65.68 100.73 14.51
CA GLU A 329 65.70 101.93 13.66
C GLU A 329 66.30 103.16 14.35
N GLU A 330 65.96 103.41 15.63
CA GLU A 330 66.54 104.52 16.39
C GLU A 330 68.06 104.37 16.54
N TYR A 331 68.54 103.17 16.89
CA TYR A 331 69.96 102.89 16.99
C TYR A 331 70.70 102.96 15.66
N SER A 332 70.08 102.54 14.54
CA SER A 332 70.69 102.65 13.21
C SER A 332 70.91 104.10 12.80
N ARG A 333 69.90 104.97 12.94
CA ARG A 333 70.06 106.42 12.64
C ARG A 333 71.15 107.05 13.50
N ARG A 334 71.20 106.67 14.78
CA ARG A 334 72.20 107.18 15.73
C ARG A 334 73.62 106.67 15.43
N LEU A 335 73.75 105.50 14.79
CA LEU A 335 75.04 105.04 14.25
C LEU A 335 75.45 105.85 13.02
N GLU A 336 74.53 106.12 12.09
CA GLU A 336 74.80 106.97 10.92
C GLU A 336 75.27 108.38 11.33
N ASP A 337 74.61 108.99 12.33
CA ASP A 337 75.04 110.28 12.91
C ASP A 337 76.48 110.21 13.47
N ILE A 338 76.79 109.18 14.27
CA ILE A 338 78.12 109.01 14.90
C ILE A 338 79.20 108.69 13.86
N GLU A 339 78.89 107.92 12.82
CA GLU A 339 79.82 107.64 11.73
C GLU A 339 80.16 108.92 10.93
N SER A 340 79.19 109.83 10.77
CA SER A 340 79.44 111.17 10.21
C SER A 340 80.36 112.00 11.11
N ASP A 341 80.05 112.09 12.42
CA ASP A 341 80.87 112.82 13.40
C ASP A 341 82.33 112.31 13.44
N ILE A 342 82.54 110.99 13.32
CA ILE A 342 83.89 110.38 13.28
C ILE A 342 84.63 110.79 12.01
N SER A 343 83.96 110.80 10.85
CA SER A 343 84.59 111.23 9.58
C SER A 343 85.04 112.69 9.62
N GLU A 344 84.24 113.58 10.21
CA GLU A 344 84.62 114.99 10.37
C GLU A 344 85.82 115.15 11.32
N LEU A 345 85.88 114.36 12.40
CA LEU A 345 87.01 114.37 13.35
C LEU A 345 88.30 113.78 12.78
N ASP A 346 88.22 112.76 11.92
CA ASP A 346 89.40 112.21 11.22
C ASP A 346 89.95 113.24 10.20
N ASP A 347 89.09 113.94 9.45
CA ASP A 347 89.49 115.06 8.59
C ASP A 347 90.16 116.20 9.40
N GLU A 348 89.61 116.57 10.56
CA GLU A 348 90.25 117.56 11.46
C GLU A 348 91.60 117.07 12.01
N SER A 349 91.73 115.78 12.30
CA SER A 349 92.95 115.13 12.79
C SER A 349 94.07 115.16 11.74
N GLU A 350 93.78 114.84 10.48
CA GLU A 350 94.76 114.98 9.38
C GLU A 350 95.23 116.43 9.21
N ASN A 351 94.30 117.39 9.23
CA ASN A 351 94.63 118.82 9.16
C ASN A 351 95.52 119.29 10.33
N LEU A 352 95.29 118.77 11.55
CA LEU A 352 96.12 119.05 12.72
C LEU A 352 97.51 118.40 12.63
N GLN A 353 97.62 117.22 12.04
CA GLN A 353 98.88 116.52 11.79
C GLN A 353 99.75 117.33 10.81
N ASP A 354 99.19 117.72 9.65
CA ASP A 354 99.86 118.57 8.66
C ASP A 354 100.34 119.91 9.26
N LEU A 355 99.49 120.55 10.07
CA LEU A 355 99.83 121.79 10.74
C LEU A 355 100.97 121.61 11.76
N ARG A 356 101.00 120.47 12.46
CA ARG A 356 102.05 120.14 13.44
C ARG A 356 103.40 119.90 12.74
N ASP A 357 103.42 119.10 11.68
CA ASP A 357 104.64 118.81 10.90
C ASP A 357 105.22 120.11 10.31
N HIS A 358 104.36 121.01 9.82
CA HIS A 358 104.77 122.33 9.35
C HIS A 358 105.33 123.23 10.48
N LEU A 359 104.88 123.05 11.73
CA LEU A 359 105.36 123.77 12.90
C LEU A 359 106.72 123.22 13.37
N GLU A 360 106.92 121.91 13.34
CA GLU A 360 108.21 121.25 13.60
C GLU A 360 109.28 121.75 12.60
N GLU A 361 108.98 121.81 11.30
CA GLU A 361 109.90 122.35 10.27
C GLU A 361 110.28 123.82 10.53
N LYS A 362 109.33 124.64 11.01
CA LYS A 362 109.56 126.06 11.37
C LYS A 362 110.42 126.21 12.61
N LEU A 363 110.28 125.31 13.59
CA LEU A 363 111.09 125.32 14.82
C LEU A 363 112.54 124.93 14.54
N GLU A 364 112.77 123.93 13.69
CA GLU A 364 114.12 123.51 13.29
C GLU A 364 114.87 124.67 12.60
N LYS A 365 114.24 125.31 11.61
CA LYS A 365 114.79 126.52 10.96
C LYS A 365 115.03 127.69 11.92
N ARG A 366 114.19 127.85 12.94
CA ARG A 366 114.38 128.90 13.96
C ARG A 366 115.62 128.61 14.81
N ARG A 367 115.87 127.35 15.16
CA ARG A 367 117.02 126.90 15.92
C ARG A 367 118.33 127.09 15.15
N GLU A 368 118.38 126.70 13.88
CA GLU A 368 119.53 126.96 13.00
C GLU A 368 119.87 128.46 12.92
N LEU A 369 118.84 129.31 12.81
CA LEU A 369 118.98 130.77 12.80
C LEU A 369 119.49 131.30 14.15
N GLU A 370 118.95 130.82 15.28
CA GLU A 370 119.40 131.20 16.64
C GLU A 370 120.89 130.85 16.85
N GLU A 371 121.32 129.64 16.48
CA GLU A 371 122.74 129.22 16.54
C GLU A 371 123.63 130.07 15.62
N SER A 372 123.16 130.45 14.43
CA SER A 372 123.90 131.34 13.51
C SER A 372 124.06 132.77 14.06
N ILE A 373 123.01 133.29 14.72
CA ILE A 373 123.02 134.61 15.36
C ILE A 373 123.97 134.62 16.56
N GLU A 374 124.04 133.56 17.34
CA GLU A 374 124.94 133.47 18.49
C GLU A 374 126.42 133.38 18.07
N MET A 375 126.74 132.65 17.00
CA MET A 375 128.07 132.69 16.38
C MET A 375 128.43 134.10 15.88
N LEU A 376 127.50 134.80 15.22
CA LEU A 376 127.72 136.17 14.75
C LEU A 376 127.89 137.17 15.90
N LYS A 377 127.14 137.02 17.00
CA LYS A 377 127.28 137.84 18.21
C LYS A 377 128.64 137.67 18.88
N ARG A 378 129.14 136.43 19.02
CA ARG A 378 130.51 136.18 19.52
C ARG A 378 131.54 136.89 18.64
N LYS A 379 131.48 136.65 17.33
CA LYS A 379 132.41 137.24 16.36
C LYS A 379 132.37 138.77 16.34
N HIS A 380 131.22 139.37 16.62
CA HIS A 380 131.08 140.83 16.80
C HIS A 380 131.63 141.31 18.15
N ALA A 381 131.48 140.55 19.23
CA ALA A 381 132.05 140.89 20.53
C ALA A 381 133.58 140.92 20.47
N ASP A 382 134.20 139.88 19.90
CA ASP A 382 135.65 139.77 19.73
C ASP A 382 136.22 140.99 18.94
N LEU A 383 135.56 141.39 17.85
CA LEU A 383 135.92 142.56 17.04
C LEU A 383 135.69 143.90 17.76
N CYS A 384 134.72 143.98 18.68
CA CYS A 384 134.51 145.17 19.50
C CYS A 384 135.58 145.32 20.59
N GLU A 385 136.08 144.20 21.11
CA GLU A 385 137.19 144.18 22.08
C GLU A 385 138.47 144.71 21.41
N GLU A 386 138.82 144.21 20.22
CA GLU A 386 139.93 144.76 19.40
C GLU A 386 139.74 146.27 19.09
N HIS A 387 138.54 146.70 18.73
CA HIS A 387 138.29 148.11 18.39
C HIS A 387 138.35 149.04 19.62
N ALA A 388 138.02 148.57 20.82
CA ALA A 388 138.06 149.37 22.04
C ALA A 388 139.52 149.63 22.47
N GLU A 389 140.36 148.59 22.50
CA GLU A 389 141.79 148.69 22.84
C GLU A 389 142.54 149.69 21.94
N ILE A 390 142.24 149.67 20.62
CA ILE A 390 142.81 150.59 19.63
C ILE A 390 142.42 152.05 19.92
N LYS A 391 141.23 152.28 20.50
CA LYS A 391 140.66 153.63 20.64
C LYS A 391 141.15 154.35 21.90
N GLU A 392 141.19 153.69 23.06
CA GLU A 392 141.67 154.33 24.30
C GLU A 392 143.17 154.67 24.23
N ALA A 393 143.97 153.88 23.50
CA ALA A 393 145.38 154.16 23.25
C ALA A 393 145.62 155.51 22.52
N MET A 394 144.62 156.11 21.88
CA MET A 394 144.76 157.38 21.14
C MET A 394 144.40 158.64 21.94
N GLU A 395 143.57 158.57 22.99
CA GLU A 395 143.09 159.79 23.70
C GLU A 395 143.99 160.22 24.88
N VAL A 396 144.90 159.37 25.35
CA VAL A 396 145.91 159.69 26.39
C VAL A 396 147.02 160.65 25.90
N SER A 397 146.92 161.18 24.67
CA SER A 397 148.01 161.86 23.95
C SER A 397 147.73 163.33 23.53
N LYS A 398 146.82 164.06 24.21
CA LYS A 398 146.57 165.50 23.94
C LYS A 398 146.40 166.35 25.19
#